data_AF-A0A840H0J8-F1
#
_entry.id   AF-A0A840H0J8-F1
#
_cell.length_a   1.000
_cell.length_b   1.000
_cell.length_c   1.000
_cell.angle_alpha   90.00
_cell.angle_beta   90.00
_cell.angle_gamma   90.00
#
_symmetry.space_group_name_H-M   'P 1'
#
loop_
_entity.id
_entity.type
_entity.pdbx_description
1 polymer ?
#
loop_
_entity_poly.entity_id
_entity_poly.type
_entity_poly.pdbx_seq_one_letter_code
_entity_poly.pdbx_strand_id
1 'polypeptide(L)'
;MKIHTHAESHVVELDDGSQWQIFPGDLATTLSWKPETDLHLEQSADRVSSHVLVNAADNSRVRVIAADETWVDGEVKKLLKGG
;
A
#
# COMPACT_ATOMS: atom_id res chain seq x y z
N MET A 1 -2.11 11.55 -6.96
CA MET A 1 -1.65 10.50 -7.90
C MET A 1 -2.81 9.53 -8.10
N LYS A 2 -3.00 8.92 -9.26
CA LYS A 2 -4.11 8.01 -9.54
C LYS A 2 -3.62 6.58 -9.76
N ILE A 3 -4.51 5.61 -9.60
CA ILE A 3 -4.20 4.20 -9.84
C ILE A 3 -4.25 3.94 -11.36
N HIS A 4 -3.09 3.56 -11.93
CA HIS A 4 -2.97 3.21 -13.35
C HIS A 4 -3.41 1.77 -13.60
N THR A 5 -2.97 0.83 -12.76
CA THR A 5 -3.38 -0.58 -12.80
C THR A 5 -3.34 -1.17 -11.39
N HIS A 6 -4.38 -1.93 -11.05
CA HIS A 6 -4.41 -2.79 -9.89
C HIS A 6 -4.41 -4.24 -10.40
N ALA A 7 -3.22 -4.79 -10.58
CA ALA A 7 -3.09 -6.21 -10.92
C ALA A 7 -3.59 -7.02 -9.71
N GLU A 8 -4.21 -8.17 -9.95
CA GLU A 8 -4.86 -9.06 -8.96
C GLU A 8 -3.94 -9.60 -7.85
N SER A 9 -2.76 -9.01 -7.65
CA SER A 9 -1.76 -9.43 -6.68
C SER A 9 -1.08 -8.20 -6.08
N HIS A 10 -1.63 -7.70 -4.97
CA HIS A 10 -0.93 -6.93 -3.93
C HIS A 10 -0.15 -5.68 -4.37
N VAL A 11 -0.18 -5.27 -5.63
CA VAL A 11 0.65 -4.22 -6.21
C VAL A 11 -0.23 -3.18 -6.87
N VAL A 12 0.02 -1.92 -6.54
CA VAL A 12 -0.61 -0.75 -7.16
C VAL A 12 0.43 -0.06 -8.02
N GLU A 13 0.10 0.16 -9.29
CA GLU A 13 0.85 1.07 -10.15
C GLU A 13 0.16 2.43 -10.17
N LEU A 14 0.94 3.49 -9.93
CA LEU A 14 0.48 4.88 -9.96
C LEU A 14 0.73 5.52 -11.33
N ASP A 15 0.09 6.66 -11.60
CA ASP A 15 0.17 7.37 -12.88
C ASP A 15 1.58 7.89 -13.24
N ASP A 16 2.46 8.04 -12.25
CA ASP A 16 3.86 8.40 -12.43
C ASP A 16 4.77 7.20 -12.80
N GLY A 17 4.18 6.00 -12.90
CA GLY A 17 4.89 4.75 -13.16
C GLY A 17 5.46 4.06 -11.92
N SER A 18 5.27 4.63 -10.73
CA SER A 18 5.73 4.02 -9.48
C SER A 18 4.87 2.81 -9.12
N GLN A 19 5.52 1.73 -8.67
CA GLN A 19 4.85 0.49 -8.27
C GLN A 19 5.08 0.19 -6.79
N TRP A 20 4.00 -0.14 -6.09
CA TRP A 20 3.98 -0.30 -4.63
C TRP A 20 3.30 -1.59 -4.23
N GLN A 21 3.98 -2.39 -3.41
CA GLN A 21 3.38 -3.55 -2.75
C GLN A 21 2.60 -3.10 -1.52
N ILE A 22 1.34 -3.52 -1.42
CA ILE A 22 0.46 -3.28 -0.29
C ILE A 22 0.76 -4.27 0.82
N PHE A 23 0.80 -3.77 2.06
CA PHE A 23 0.93 -4.60 3.24
C PHE A 23 -0.24 -5.59 3.33
N PRO A 24 0.00 -6.91 3.53
CA PRO A 24 -1.06 -7.91 3.49
C PRO A 24 -2.26 -7.63 4.42
N GLY A 25 -2.02 -7.00 5.57
CA GLY A 25 -3.08 -6.64 6.51
C GLY A 25 -3.98 -5.47 6.07
N ASP A 26 -3.54 -4.69 5.08
CA ASP A 26 -4.23 -3.48 4.61
C ASP A 26 -4.98 -3.72 3.28
N LEU A 27 -4.89 -4.93 2.70
CA LEU A 27 -5.53 -5.27 1.41
C LEU A 27 -7.04 -5.07 1.42
N ALA A 28 -7.71 -5.30 2.55
CA ALA A 28 -9.16 -5.09 2.65
C ALA A 28 -9.54 -3.61 2.42
N THR A 29 -8.66 -2.68 2.82
CA THR A 29 -8.86 -1.23 2.65
C THR A 29 -8.79 -0.84 1.18
N THR A 30 -7.93 -1.48 0.38
CA THR A 30 -7.78 -1.16 -1.05
C THR A 30 -8.92 -1.67 -1.91
N LEU A 31 -9.78 -2.58 -1.40
CA LEU A 31 -10.98 -3.03 -2.11
C LEU A 31 -11.98 -1.90 -2.43
N SER A 32 -11.96 -0.81 -1.66
CA SER A 32 -12.82 0.35 -1.90
C SER A 32 -12.22 1.35 -2.88
N TRP A 33 -10.96 1.16 -3.29
CA TRP A 33 -10.27 2.08 -4.17
C TRP A 33 -10.62 1.82 -5.63
N LYS A 34 -10.75 2.91 -6.39
CA LYS A 34 -11.06 2.89 -7.82
C LYS A 34 -9.86 3.44 -8.59
N PRO A 35 -9.75 3.18 -9.91
CA PRO A 35 -8.72 3.80 -10.75
C PRO A 35 -8.64 5.32 -10.62
N GLU A 36 -9.79 5.97 -10.40
CA GLU A 36 -9.93 7.41 -10.23
C GLU A 36 -9.60 7.94 -8.82
N THR A 37 -9.35 7.05 -7.85
CA THR A 37 -8.97 7.41 -6.47
C THR A 37 -7.68 8.23 -6.50
N ASP A 38 -7.72 9.41 -5.88
CA ASP A 38 -6.52 10.22 -5.68
C ASP A 38 -5.80 9.78 -4.41
N LEU A 39 -4.55 9.36 -4.60
CA LEU A 39 -3.63 8.87 -3.60
C LEU A 39 -2.48 9.85 -3.42
N HIS A 40 -2.04 9.98 -2.17
CA HIS A 40 -0.80 10.64 -1.79
C HIS A 40 0.16 9.63 -1.19
N LEU A 41 1.43 9.74 -1.54
CA LEU A 41 2.49 8.95 -0.94
C LEU A 41 3.14 9.74 0.20
N GLU A 42 3.21 9.14 1.38
CA GLU A 42 3.91 9.67 2.55
C GLU A 42 5.02 8.71 2.96
N GLN A 43 6.14 9.24 3.49
CA GLN A 43 7.17 8.39 4.09
C GLN A 43 6.65 7.77 5.39
N SER A 44 6.90 6.48 5.56
CA SER A 44 6.57 5.78 6.78
C SER A 44 7.71 5.91 7.79
N ALA A 45 7.37 6.16 9.06
CA ALA A 45 8.32 6.07 10.18
C ALA A 45 8.41 4.63 10.74
N ASP A 46 7.59 3.72 10.22
CA ASP A 46 7.57 2.33 10.62
C ASP A 46 8.80 1.57 10.09
N ARG A 47 9.17 0.49 10.77
CA ARG A 47 10.33 -0.32 10.38
C ARG A 47 10.01 -1.32 9.27
N VAL A 48 8.74 -1.65 9.10
CA VAL A 48 8.27 -2.72 8.21
C VAL A 48 7.84 -2.17 6.86
N SER A 49 7.27 -0.98 6.82
CA SER A 49 6.86 -0.28 5.60
C SER A 49 7.78 0.90 5.30
N SER A 50 8.07 1.15 4.02
CA SER A 50 8.86 2.33 3.61
C SER A 50 7.98 3.55 3.43
N HIS A 51 6.74 3.36 2.97
CA HIS A 51 5.80 4.43 2.67
C HIS A 51 4.36 4.07 3.06
N VAL A 52 3.49 5.07 2.99
CA VAL A 52 2.05 4.95 3.19
C VAL A 52 1.33 5.62 2.02
N LEU A 53 0.41 4.90 1.38
CA LEU A 53 -0.53 5.49 0.44
C LEU A 53 -1.76 5.98 1.19
N VAL A 54 -2.13 7.24 0.99
CA VAL A 54 -3.25 7.90 1.64
C VAL A 54 -4.27 8.30 0.60
N ASN A 55 -5.50 7.81 0.71
CA ASN A 55 -6.60 8.22 -0.15
C ASN A 55 -7.11 9.60 0.30
N ALA A 56 -7.08 10.57 -0.62
CA ALA A 56 -7.47 11.94 -0.35
C ALA A 56 -8.98 12.09 -0.05
N ALA A 57 -9.82 11.17 -0.54
CA ALA A 57 -11.27 11.27 -0.42
C ALA A 57 -11.79 10.88 0.97
N ASP A 58 -11.24 9.81 1.56
CA ASP A 58 -11.71 9.25 2.85
C ASP A 58 -10.62 9.17 3.92
N ASN A 59 -9.40 9.63 3.60
CA ASN A 59 -8.22 9.54 4.46
C ASN A 59 -7.83 8.11 4.85
N SER A 60 -8.27 7.09 4.09
CA SER A 60 -7.81 5.72 4.30
C SER A 60 -6.31 5.61 4.00
N ARG A 61 -5.59 4.86 4.84
CA ARG A 61 -4.12 4.75 4.81
C ARG A 61 -3.74 3.29 4.69
N VAL A 62 -2.85 2.98 3.75
CA VAL A 62 -2.30 1.61 3.59
C VAL A 62 -0.79 1.66 3.52
N ARG A 63 -0.15 0.73 4.22
CA ARG A 63 1.31 0.61 4.26
C ARG A 63 1.80 -0.03 2.97
N VAL A 64 2.92 0.48 2.46
CA VAL A 64 3.53 -0.04 1.24
C VAL A 64 5.06 -0.13 1.30
N ILE A 65 5.62 -0.97 0.45
CA ILE A 65 7.04 -1.03 0.09
C ILE A 65 7.19 -0.96 -1.44
N ALA A 66 8.39 -0.67 -1.95
CA ALA A 66 8.60 -0.66 -3.40
C ALA A 66 8.36 -2.07 -3.98
N ALA A 67 7.94 -2.15 -5.24
CA ALA A 67 7.60 -3.43 -5.87
C ALA A 67 8.79 -4.40 -6.00
N ASP A 68 10.03 -3.89 -5.97
CA ASP A 68 11.26 -4.70 -5.99
C ASP A 68 11.75 -5.12 -4.58
N GLU A 69 11.11 -4.62 -3.51
CA GLU A 69 11.42 -4.99 -2.14
C GLU A 69 10.63 -6.24 -1.68
N THR A 70 11.01 -6.84 -0.56
CA THR A 70 10.27 -7.98 0.02
C THR A 70 9.92 -7.70 1.46
N TRP A 71 8.68 -8.01 1.83
CA TRP A 71 8.22 -7.93 3.21
C TRP A 71 9.04 -8.82 4.14
N VAL A 72 9.43 -8.29 5.30
CA VAL A 72 10.13 -9.09 6.32
C VAL A 72 9.13 -10.00 7.04
N ASP A 73 9.02 -11.26 6.60
CA ASP A 73 8.10 -12.28 7.09
C ASP A 73 7.93 -12.32 8.62
N GLY A 74 9.03 -12.22 9.36
CA GLY A 74 9.02 -12.31 10.82
C GLY A 74 8.31 -11.12 11.49
N GLU A 75 8.44 -9.93 10.93
CA GLU A 75 7.80 -8.71 11.44
C GLU A 75 6.33 -8.66 10.97
N VAL A 76 6.07 -9.01 9.70
CA VAL A 76 4.71 -9.09 9.15
C VAL A 76 3.85 -10.09 9.94
N LYS A 77 4.38 -11.29 10.21
CA LYS A 77 3.64 -12.30 11.00
C LYS A 77 3.37 -11.87 12.43
N LYS A 78 4.26 -11.08 13.06
CA LYS A 78 4.01 -10.53 14.39
C LYS A 78 2.87 -9.51 14.36
N LEU A 79 2.89 -8.60 13.38
CA LEU A 79 1.88 -7.56 13.22
C LEU A 79 0.50 -8.13 12.87
N LEU A 80 0.44 -9.16 12.03
CA LEU A 80 -0.83 -9.83 11.67
C LEU A 80 -1.42 -10.67 12.81
N LYS A 81 -0.60 -11.17 13.74
CA LYS A 81 -1.06 -11.96 14.91
C LYS A 81 -1.52 -11.11 16.09
N GLY A 82 -1.22 -9.81 16.09
CA GLY A 82 -1.56 -8.89 17.17
C GLY A 82 -2.85 -8.09 16.95
N GLY A 83 -3.56 -8.32 15.84
CA GLY A 83 -4.81 -7.65 15.46
C GLY A 83 -6.04 -8.43 15.89
#